data_AF-A0A0N0LIK2-F1
#
_entry.id   AF-A0A0N0LIK2-F1
#
_cell.length_a   1.000
_cell.length_b   1.000
_cell.length_c   1.000
_cell.angle_alpha   90.00
_cell.angle_beta   90.00
_cell.angle_gamma   90.00
#
_symmetry.space_group_name_H-M   'P 1'
#
loop_
_entity.id
_entity.type
_entity.pdbx_description
1 polymer ?
#
loop_
_entity_poly.entity_id
_entity_poly.type
_entity_poly.pdbx_seq_one_letter_code
_entity_poly.pdbx_strand_id
1 'polypeptide(L)'
;MVKRFIHLLFLPCSEATLLLEKRNANSISRKEDWRLSMHLKICKWCKAYEKKLKILDEILKRKLFQDKKTEINKSDIQNFKDKMMNKFDL
;
A
#
# COMPACT_ATOMS: atom_id res chain seq x y z
N MET A 1 -27.77 30.61 5.06
CA MET A 1 -26.33 30.76 5.33
C MET A 1 -25.69 29.59 6.11
N VAL A 2 -26.46 28.73 6.81
CA VAL A 2 -25.92 27.60 7.61
C VAL A 2 -25.27 26.48 6.76
N LYS A 3 -25.74 26.27 5.52
CA LYS A 3 -25.17 25.26 4.59
C LYS A 3 -23.69 25.49 4.24
N ARG A 4 -23.20 26.74 4.26
CA ARG A 4 -21.78 27.05 3.95
C ARG A 4 -20.83 26.66 5.08
N PHE A 5 -21.28 26.67 6.34
CA PHE A 5 -20.46 26.29 7.49
C PHE A 5 -20.41 24.77 7.71
N ILE A 6 -21.46 24.05 7.31
CA ILE A 6 -21.46 22.58 7.37
C ILE A 6 -20.30 22.04 6.53
N HIS A 7 -20.09 22.54 5.31
CA HIS A 7 -18.96 22.09 4.46
C HIS A 7 -17.57 22.51 4.96
N LEU A 8 -17.45 23.54 5.81
CA LEU A 8 -16.16 23.93 6.41
C LEU A 8 -15.78 23.00 7.57
N LEU A 9 -16.76 22.55 8.37
CA LEU A 9 -16.54 21.60 9.47
C LEU A 9 -16.49 20.15 8.95
N PHE A 10 -17.32 19.82 7.96
CA PHE A 10 -17.43 18.49 7.40
C PHE A 10 -16.31 18.26 6.38
N LEU A 11 -15.40 17.34 6.71
CA LEU A 11 -14.33 16.91 5.80
C LEU A 11 -14.95 16.51 4.44
N PRO A 12 -14.71 17.25 3.34
CA PRO A 12 -15.30 16.91 2.05
C PRO A 12 -14.69 15.60 1.54
N CYS A 13 -15.45 14.85 0.73
CA CYS A 13 -15.00 13.54 0.24
C CYS A 13 -13.69 13.62 -0.56
N SER A 14 -13.45 14.74 -1.28
CA SER A 14 -12.20 15.00 -2.01
C SER A 14 -10.99 15.15 -1.09
N GLU A 15 -11.17 15.81 0.05
CA GLU A 15 -10.11 15.91 1.07
C GLU A 15 -9.96 14.59 1.83
N ALA A 16 -11.05 13.86 2.07
CA ALA A 16 -10.99 12.53 2.66
C ALA A 16 -10.19 11.54 1.80
N THR A 17 -10.35 11.57 0.47
CA THR A 17 -9.51 10.77 -0.44
C THR A 17 -8.04 11.17 -0.38
N LEU A 18 -7.73 12.46 -0.27
CA LEU A 18 -6.36 12.94 -0.10
C LEU A 18 -5.76 12.45 1.23
N LEU A 19 -6.51 12.53 2.33
CA LEU A 19 -6.07 12.03 3.63
C LEU A 19 -5.91 10.50 3.62
N LEU A 20 -6.74 9.76 2.87
CA LEU A 20 -6.57 8.33 2.65
C LEU A 20 -5.23 8.00 1.99
N GLU A 21 -4.83 8.75 0.96
CA GLU A 21 -3.52 8.60 0.32
C GLU A 21 -2.37 8.93 1.28
N LYS A 22 -2.49 10.02 2.06
CA LYS A 22 -1.50 10.35 3.11
C LYS A 22 -1.38 9.23 4.14
N ARG A 23 -2.50 8.65 4.58
CA ARG A 23 -2.52 7.51 5.50
C ARG A 23 -1.80 6.30 4.89
N ASN A 24 -2.07 6.00 3.61
CA ASN A 24 -1.41 4.93 2.88
C ASN A 24 0.11 5.16 2.77
N ALA A 25 0.54 6.40 2.58
CA ALA A 25 1.95 6.80 2.55
C ALA A 25 2.59 6.97 3.95
N ASN A 26 1.89 6.65 5.05
CA ASN A 26 2.32 6.86 6.44
C ASN A 26 2.71 8.31 6.78
N SER A 27 2.18 9.30 6.05
CA SER A 27 2.48 10.73 6.20
C SER A 27 1.34 11.53 6.86
N ILE A 28 0.31 10.86 7.35
CA ILE A 28 -0.86 11.48 7.96
C ILE A 28 -0.60 11.89 9.43
N SER A 29 -1.08 13.06 9.84
CA SER A 29 -1.05 13.47 11.24
C SER A 29 -2.19 12.82 12.05
N ARG A 30 -2.00 12.67 13.37
CA ARG A 30 -3.02 12.07 14.27
C ARG A 30 -4.38 12.78 14.22
N LYS A 31 -4.37 14.11 14.05
CA LYS A 31 -5.61 14.91 13.96
C LYS A 31 -6.36 14.64 12.66
N GLU A 32 -5.65 14.62 11.54
CA GLU A 32 -6.20 14.28 10.22
C GLU A 32 -6.74 12.84 10.22
N ASP A 33 -6.00 11.91 10.84
CA ASP A 33 -6.36 10.49 10.91
C ASP A 33 -7.68 10.25 11.65
N TRP A 34 -7.87 10.95 12.77
CA TRP A 34 -9.12 10.88 13.54
C TRP A 34 -10.30 11.48 12.76
N ARG A 35 -10.11 12.64 12.12
CA ARG A 35 -11.14 13.29 11.29
C ARG A 35 -11.54 12.41 10.10
N LEU A 36 -10.56 11.80 9.43
CA LEU A 36 -10.77 10.85 8.35
C LEU A 36 -11.53 9.60 8.85
N SER A 37 -11.13 9.05 9.99
CA SER A 37 -11.77 7.87 10.58
C SER A 37 -13.24 8.12 10.91
N MET A 38 -13.61 9.33 11.36
CA MET A 38 -15.02 9.70 11.50
C MET A 38 -15.74 9.77 10.16
N HIS A 39 -15.15 10.42 9.16
CA HIS A 39 -15.74 10.56 7.83
C HIS A 39 -16.04 9.18 7.20
N LEU A 40 -15.13 8.22 7.34
CA LEU A 40 -15.30 6.86 6.82
C LEU A 40 -16.44 6.06 7.48
N LYS A 41 -16.88 6.44 8.69
CA LYS A 41 -18.06 5.84 9.32
C LYS A 41 -19.37 6.29 8.67
N ILE A 42 -19.38 7.48 8.06
CA ILE A 42 -20.58 8.13 7.52
C ILE A 42 -20.65 7.97 5.99
N CYS A 43 -19.53 8.13 5.30
CA CYS A 43 -19.49 8.12 3.84
C CYS A 43 -19.18 6.72 3.28
N LYS A 44 -20.22 6.08 2.73
CA LYS A 44 -20.10 4.76 2.08
C LYS A 44 -19.13 4.74 0.89
N TRP A 45 -19.03 5.85 0.16
CA TRP A 45 -18.19 5.94 -1.04
C TRP A 45 -16.70 6.02 -0.69
N CYS A 46 -16.33 6.84 0.29
CA CYS A 46 -14.96 6.89 0.79
C CYS A 46 -14.55 5.56 1.44
N LYS A 47 -15.47 4.86 2.10
CA LYS A 47 -15.22 3.50 2.60
C LYS A 47 -14.99 2.48 1.48
N ALA A 48 -15.73 2.59 0.37
CA ALA A 48 -15.49 1.75 -0.81
C ALA A 48 -14.14 2.08 -1.46
N TYR A 49 -13.74 3.35 -1.52
CA TYR A 49 -12.43 3.78 -2.00
C TYR A 49 -11.29 3.24 -1.11
N GLU A 50 -11.41 3.33 0.22
CA GLU A 50 -10.44 2.75 1.16
C GLU A 50 -10.22 1.25 0.89
N LYS A 51 -11.29 0.49 0.65
CA LYS A 51 -11.18 -0.93 0.31
C LYS A 51 -10.41 -1.16 -1.00
N LYS A 52 -10.67 -0.34 -2.03
CA LYS A 52 -9.94 -0.41 -3.31
C LYS A 52 -8.44 -0.19 -3.10
N LEU A 53 -8.06 0.80 -2.29
CA LEU A 53 -6.65 1.05 -1.97
C LEU A 53 -6.00 -0.14 -1.26
N LYS A 54 -6.66 -0.73 -0.26
CA LYS A 54 -6.13 -1.89 0.48
C LYS A 54 -5.86 -3.07 -0.44
N ILE A 55 -6.82 -3.37 -1.33
CA ILE A 55 -6.67 -4.46 -2.32
C ILE A 55 -5.48 -4.17 -3.25
N LEU A 56 -5.36 -2.93 -3.73
CA LEU A 56 -4.26 -2.54 -4.62
C LEU A 56 -2.91 -2.68 -3.93
N ASP A 57 -2.79 -2.19 -2.69
CA ASP A 57 -1.58 -2.27 -1.88
C ASP A 57 -1.19 -3.73 -1.58
N GLU A 58 -2.15 -4.60 -1.28
CA GLU A 58 -1.91 -6.04 -1.10
C GLU A 58 -1.41 -6.72 -2.37
N ILE A 59 -2.00 -6.40 -3.53
CA ILE A 59 -1.55 -6.94 -4.83
C ILE A 59 -0.12 -6.50 -5.13
N LEU A 60 0.18 -5.21 -4.95
CA LEU A 60 1.52 -4.67 -5.18
C LEU A 60 2.55 -5.31 -4.24
N LYS A 61 2.24 -5.39 -2.95
CA LYS A 61 3.09 -6.08 -1.96
C LYS A 61 3.33 -7.52 -2.38
N ARG A 62 2.29 -8.28 -2.72
CA ARG A 62 2.42 -9.68 -3.13
C ARG A 62 3.35 -9.82 -4.33
N LYS A 63 3.26 -8.94 -5.33
CA LYS A 63 4.13 -8.97 -6.51
C LYS A 63 5.59 -8.72 -6.12
N LEU A 64 5.85 -7.68 -5.32
CA LEU A 64 7.19 -7.33 -4.85
C LEU A 64 7.80 -8.44 -3.96
N PHE A 65 6.99 -9.12 -3.15
CA PHE A 65 7.46 -10.24 -2.32
C PHE A 65 7.65 -11.53 -3.11
N GLN A 66 6.92 -11.75 -4.21
CA GLN A 66 7.17 -12.88 -5.10
C GLN A 66 8.49 -12.74 -5.86
N ASP A 67 8.86 -11.54 -6.31
CA ASP A 67 10.17 -11.30 -6.92
C ASP A 67 11.34 -11.48 -5.92
N LYS A 68 11.12 -11.25 -4.62
CA LYS A 68 12.15 -11.49 -3.58
C LYS A 68 12.29 -12.95 -3.15
N LYS A 69 11.36 -13.83 -3.52
CA LYS A 69 11.37 -15.25 -3.14
C LYS A 69 12.23 -16.12 -4.06
N THR A 70 13.05 -15.53 -4.92
CA THR A 70 14.26 -16.19 -5.41
C THR A 70 15.31 -16.14 -4.30
N GLU A 71 15.09 -16.90 -3.22
CA GLU A 71 16.22 -17.31 -2.37
C GLU A 71 17.11 -18.15 -3.28
N ILE A 72 18.18 -17.53 -3.79
CA ILE A 72 19.24 -18.28 -4.47
C ILE A 72 19.76 -19.26 -3.42
N ASN A 73 19.40 -20.53 -3.55
CA ASN A 73 19.82 -21.55 -2.60
C ASN A 73 21.34 -21.70 -2.75
N LYS A 74 22.06 -21.88 -1.63
CA LYS A 74 23.50 -22.19 -1.68
C LYS A 74 23.77 -23.42 -2.55
N SER A 75 22.84 -24.37 -2.63
CA SER A 75 22.93 -25.51 -3.54
C SER A 75 22.88 -25.11 -5.01
N ASP A 76 22.12 -24.06 -5.38
CA ASP A 76 22.01 -23.58 -6.76
C ASP A 76 23.32 -22.91 -7.20
N ILE A 77 23.95 -22.16 -6.28
CA ILE A 77 25.28 -21.57 -6.49
C ILE A 77 26.34 -22.66 -6.66
N GLN A 78 26.29 -23.70 -5.81
CA GLN A 78 27.26 -24.80 -5.87
C GLN A 78 27.10 -25.61 -7.17
N ASN A 79 25.86 -25.97 -7.55
CA ASN A 79 25.58 -26.65 -8.81
C ASN A 79 26.04 -25.83 -10.03
N PHE A 80 25.89 -24.50 -9.98
CA PHE A 80 26.39 -23.64 -11.05
C PHE A 80 27.91 -23.66 -11.12
N LYS A 81 28.59 -23.59 -9.97
CA LYS A 81 30.06 -23.68 -9.87
C LYS A 81 30.58 -25.01 -10.40
N ASP A 82 29.97 -26.12 -9.99
CA ASP A 82 30.36 -27.47 -10.42
C ASP A 82 30.15 -27.65 -11.94
N LYS A 83 29.05 -27.12 -12.49
CA LYS A 83 28.82 -27.11 -13.95
C LYS A 83 29.84 -26.28 -14.73
N MET A 84 30.31 -25.16 -14.17
CA MET A 84 31.36 -24.35 -14.80
C MET A 84 32.70 -25.09 -14.74
N MET A 85 33.06 -25.66 -13.60
CA MET A 85 34.31 -26.43 -13.46
C MET A 85 34.36 -27.63 -14.41
N ASN A 86 33.26 -28.38 -14.54
CA ASN A 86 33.17 -29.51 -15.48
C ASN A 86 33.23 -29.11 -16.95
N LYS A 87 32.94 -27.85 -17.31
CA LYS A 87 33.05 -27.35 -18.69
C LYS A 87 34.45 -26.82 -19.03
N PHE A 88 35.27 -26.56 -18.03
CA PHE A 88 36.63 -26.07 -18.21
C PHE A 88 37.69 -27.18 -18.13
N ASP A 89 37.29 -28.45 -17.94
CA ASP A 89 38.17 -29.64 -17.85
C ASP A 89 39.52 -29.34 -17.15
N LEU A 90 39.43 -29.10 -15.83
CA LEU A 90 40.52 -29.27 -14.87
C LEU A 90 40.30 -30.56 -14.07
#